data_AF-A0A538IDQ2-F1
#
_entry.id   AF-A0A538IDQ2-F1
#
_cell.length_a   1.000
_cell.length_b   1.000
_cell.length_c   1.000
_cell.angle_alpha   90.00
_cell.angle_beta   90.00
_cell.angle_gamma   90.00
#
_symmetry.space_group_name_H-M   'P 1'
#
loop_
_entity.id
_entity.type
_entity.pdbx_description
1 polymer ?
#
loop_
_entity_poly.entity_id
_entity_poly.type
_entity_poly.pdbx_seq_one_letter_code
_entity_poly.pdbx_strand_id
1 'polypeptide(L)'
;MEDWDSLQETLAAACDMADEQTAERAVRAAELVAATAGEPADELSPEDRAWAETHGIPPAELLDLACRSMKCVAALSDDWHERLNDLRYRLGDVAAA
;
A
#
# COMPACT_ATOMS: atom_id res chain seq x y z
N MET A 1 0.81 7.90 15.86
CA MET A 1 0.15 6.59 15.82
C MET A 1 -0.44 6.53 14.43
N GLU A 2 0.05 5.65 13.57
CA GLU A 2 -0.45 5.54 12.18
C GLU A 2 -1.95 5.27 12.25
N ASP A 3 -2.74 6.14 11.63
CA ASP A 3 -4.18 5.98 11.44
C ASP A 3 -4.46 5.96 9.93
N TRP A 4 -5.70 5.65 9.55
CA TRP A 4 -6.08 5.57 8.14
C TRP A 4 -5.80 6.87 7.37
N ASP A 5 -5.93 8.02 8.03
CA ASP A 5 -5.66 9.32 7.45
C ASP A 5 -4.17 9.49 7.12
N SER A 6 -3.28 9.07 8.03
CA SER A 6 -1.82 9.11 7.79
C SER A 6 -1.39 8.19 6.63
N LEU A 7 -2.03 7.03 6.47
CA LEU A 7 -1.80 6.15 5.32
C LEU A 7 -2.32 6.79 4.03
N GLN A 8 -3.51 7.40 4.07
CA GLN A 8 -4.10 8.11 2.95
C GLN A 8 -3.18 9.23 2.44
N GLU A 9 -2.65 10.06 3.34
CA GLU A 9 -1.71 11.14 2.99
C GLU A 9 -0.46 10.59 2.30
N THR A 10 0.09 9.49 2.82
CA THR A 10 1.30 8.86 2.26
C THR A 10 1.05 8.29 0.86
N LEU A 11 -0.07 7.59 0.66
CA LEU A 11 -0.41 7.00 -0.64
C LEU A 11 -0.77 8.07 -1.67
N ALA A 12 -1.43 9.15 -1.26
CA ALA A 12 -1.72 10.30 -2.11
C ALA A 12 -0.44 11.01 -2.56
N ALA A 13 0.52 11.23 -1.66
CA ALA A 13 1.79 11.87 -1.98
C ALA A 13 2.57 11.14 -3.08
N ALA A 14 2.53 9.80 -3.08
CA ALA A 14 3.17 9.00 -4.13
C ALA A 14 2.51 9.16 -5.52
N CYS A 15 1.26 9.60 -5.59
CA CYS A 15 0.60 9.89 -6.86
C CYS A 15 0.96 11.28 -7.40
N ASP A 16 1.31 12.23 -6.53
CA ASP A 16 1.59 13.61 -6.92
C ASP A 16 3.05 13.81 -7.35
N MET A 17 4.00 13.42 -6.49
CA MET A 17 5.44 13.45 -6.78
C MET A 17 6.16 12.41 -5.91
N ALA A 18 6.25 11.18 -6.40
CA ALA A 18 7.06 10.17 -5.72
C ALA A 18 8.55 10.36 -6.02
N ASP A 19 9.31 10.76 -5.00
CA ASP A 19 10.74 10.43 -4.91
C ASP A 19 10.92 9.04 -4.31
N GLU A 20 12.16 8.54 -4.28
CA GLU A 20 12.47 7.18 -3.80
C GLU A 20 12.03 6.96 -2.35
N GLN A 21 12.16 7.97 -1.49
CA GLN A 21 11.73 7.88 -0.10
C GLN A 21 10.19 7.84 0.03
N THR A 22 9.48 8.62 -0.79
CA THR A 22 8.01 8.62 -0.83
C THR A 22 7.48 7.31 -1.40
N ALA A 23 8.17 6.74 -2.40
CA ALA A 23 7.88 5.43 -2.95
C ALA A 23 7.97 4.34 -1.88
N GLU A 24 9.08 4.25 -1.14
CA GLU A 24 9.23 3.25 -0.07
C GLU A 24 8.15 3.35 1.00
N ARG A 25 7.82 4.57 1.44
CA ARG A 25 6.76 4.80 2.43
C ARG A 25 5.39 4.38 1.89
N ALA A 26 5.08 4.71 0.64
CA ALA A 26 3.83 4.32 0.00
C ALA A 26 3.73 2.80 -0.19
N VAL A 27 4.84 2.12 -0.47
CA VAL A 27 4.86 0.65 -0.55
C VAL A 27 4.58 0.02 0.80
N ARG A 28 5.24 0.49 1.88
CA ARG A 28 4.92 0.03 3.25
C ARG A 28 3.45 0.27 3.60
N ALA A 29 2.92 1.45 3.28
CA ALA A 29 1.51 1.76 3.52
C ALA A 29 0.56 0.85 2.71
N ALA A 30 0.89 0.54 1.46
CA ALA A 30 0.11 -0.34 0.62
C ALA A 30 0.16 -1.81 1.07
N GLU A 31 1.31 -2.31 1.52
CA GLU A 31 1.42 -3.63 2.16
C GLU A 31 0.58 -3.71 3.42
N LEU A 32 0.54 -2.64 4.23
CA LEU A 32 -0.29 -2.58 5.43
C LEU A 32 -1.80 -2.61 5.09
N VAL A 33 -2.20 -1.92 4.02
CA VAL A 33 -3.57 -1.97 3.50
C VAL A 33 -3.92 -3.35 2.93
N ALA A 34 -3.02 -4.02 2.22
CA ALA A 34 -3.23 -5.38 1.75
C ALA A 34 -3.39 -6.36 2.91
N ALA A 35 -2.52 -6.27 3.92
CA ALA A 35 -2.56 -7.14 5.10
C ALA A 35 -3.83 -6.98 5.93
N THR A 36 -4.30 -5.74 6.10
CA THR A 36 -5.56 -5.44 6.80
C THR A 36 -6.78 -5.97 6.07
N ALA A 37 -6.70 -6.10 4.74
CA ALA A 37 -7.73 -6.72 3.92
C ALA A 37 -7.65 -8.26 3.86
N GLY A 38 -6.67 -8.87 4.53
CA GLY A 38 -6.54 -10.32 4.64
C GLY A 38 -5.55 -10.96 3.66
N GLU A 39 -4.85 -10.16 2.85
CA GLU A 39 -3.80 -10.67 1.97
C GLU A 39 -2.49 -10.90 2.73
N PRO A 40 -1.68 -11.90 2.33
CA PRO A 40 -0.34 -12.05 2.87
C PRO A 40 0.50 -10.82 2.49
N ALA A 41 1.29 -10.33 3.45
CA ALA A 41 2.25 -9.26 3.25
C ALA A 41 3.67 -9.80 3.15
N ASP A 42 4.44 -9.26 2.20
CA ASP A 42 5.83 -9.67 1.96
C ASP A 42 6.79 -9.06 2.99
N GLU A 43 6.69 -7.74 3.23
CA GLU A 43 7.66 -6.98 4.03
C GLU A 43 6.99 -6.16 5.15
N LEU A 44 6.14 -6.77 5.97
CA LEU A 44 5.63 -6.12 7.18
C LEU A 44 6.42 -6.48 8.44
N SER A 45 6.73 -5.44 9.22
CA SER A 45 7.31 -5.59 10.55
C SER A 45 6.30 -6.25 11.51
N PRO A 46 6.75 -6.84 12.63
CA PRO A 46 5.82 -7.36 13.65
C PRO A 46 4.87 -6.29 14.23
N GLU A 47 5.32 -5.04 14.29
CA GLU A 47 4.49 -3.91 14.76
C GLU A 47 3.38 -3.61 13.76
N ASP A 48 3.69 -3.58 12.46
CA ASP A 48 2.71 -3.35 11.40
C ASP A 48 1.67 -4.48 11.33
N ARG A 49 2.09 -5.74 11.54
CA ARG A 49 1.15 -6.86 11.63
C ARG A 49 0.20 -6.73 12.81
N ALA A 50 0.72 -6.39 13.99
CA ALA A 50 -0.11 -6.15 15.16
C ALA A 50 -1.07 -4.96 14.95
N TRP A 51 -0.62 -3.92 14.24
CA TRP A 51 -1.48 -2.82 13.84
C TRP A 51 -2.60 -3.29 12.91
N ALA A 52 -2.28 -4.10 11.90
CA ALA A 52 -3.25 -4.63 10.95
C ALA A 52 -4.34 -5.48 11.62
N GLU A 53 -3.94 -6.35 12.54
CA GLU A 53 -4.85 -7.21 13.32
C GLU A 53 -5.80 -6.39 14.22
N THR A 54 -5.41 -5.19 14.63
CA THR A 54 -6.21 -4.34 15.54
C THR A 54 -7.15 -3.38 14.81
N HIS A 55 -6.77 -2.89 13.62
CA HIS A 55 -7.55 -1.89 12.88
C HIS A 55 -8.64 -2.49 11.98
N GLY A 56 -8.53 -3.77 11.60
CA GLY A 56 -9.53 -4.47 10.82
C GLY A 56 -9.56 -4.05 9.34
N ILE A 57 -10.71 -4.21 8.68
CA ILE A 57 -10.85 -4.03 7.23
C ILE A 57 -10.67 -2.56 6.84
N PRO A 58 -9.77 -2.23 5.89
CA PRO A 58 -9.55 -0.86 5.43
C PRO A 58 -10.78 -0.32 4.68
N PRO A 59 -11.01 1.01 4.67
CA PRO A 59 -12.02 1.62 3.81
C PRO A 59 -11.74 1.34 2.33
N ALA A 60 -12.79 1.09 1.53
CA ALA A 60 -12.65 0.78 0.10
C ALA A 60 -11.90 1.88 -0.67
N GLU A 61 -12.13 3.16 -0.34
CA GLU A 61 -11.43 4.29 -0.94
C GLU A 61 -9.92 4.27 -0.68
N LEU A 62 -9.51 3.75 0.49
CA LEU A 62 -8.10 3.61 0.84
C LEU A 62 -7.44 2.46 0.06
N LEU A 63 -8.17 1.37 -0.15
CA LEU A 63 -7.73 0.24 -0.97
C LEU A 63 -7.54 0.65 -2.44
N ASP A 64 -8.51 1.39 -3.00
CA ASP A 64 -8.40 1.95 -4.34
C ASP A 64 -7.21 2.91 -4.46
N LEU A 65 -7.00 3.76 -3.44
CA LEU A 65 -5.86 4.65 -3.38
C LEU A 65 -4.53 3.88 -3.30
N ALA A 66 -4.47 2.79 -2.55
CA ALA A 66 -3.29 1.92 -2.50
C ALA A 66 -3.01 1.27 -3.85
N CYS A 67 -4.03 0.76 -4.54
CA CYS A 67 -3.86 0.22 -5.90
C CYS A 67 -3.34 1.30 -6.87
N ARG A 68 -3.87 2.53 -6.78
CA ARG A 68 -3.47 3.65 -7.62
C ARG A 68 -2.04 4.12 -7.31
N SER A 69 -1.68 4.25 -6.04
CA SER A 69 -0.34 4.68 -5.64
C SER A 69 0.72 3.70 -6.12
N MET A 70 0.45 2.39 -6.07
CA MET A 70 1.37 1.37 -6.59
C MET A 70 1.56 1.46 -8.11
N LYS A 71 0.55 1.89 -8.87
CA LYS A 71 0.71 2.19 -10.30
C LYS A 71 1.59 3.41 -10.53
N CYS A 72 1.49 4.44 -9.68
CA CYS A 72 2.33 5.63 -9.76
C CYS A 72 3.80 5.32 -9.40
N VAL A 73 4.04 4.56 -8.33
CA VAL A 73 5.40 4.15 -7.93
C VAL A 73 6.03 3.23 -8.98
N ALA A 74 5.27 2.26 -9.50
CA ALA A 74 5.73 1.37 -10.57
C ALA A 74 6.07 2.09 -11.89
N ALA A 75 5.67 3.35 -12.06
CA ALA A 75 6.00 4.16 -13.23
C ALA A 75 7.32 4.95 -13.08
N LEU A 76 7.94 4.95 -11.88
CA LEU A 76 9.18 5.67 -11.63
C LEU A 76 10.41 5.01 -12.28
N SER A 77 10.45 3.67 -12.26
CA SER A 77 11.53 2.88 -12.87
C SER A 77 11.07 1.45 -13.16
N ASP A 78 11.81 0.75 -14.03
CA ASP A 78 11.57 -0.67 -14.33
C ASP A 78 11.79 -1.55 -13.08
N ASP A 79 12.73 -1.19 -12.20
CA ASP A 79 12.97 -1.90 -10.93
C ASP A 79 11.73 -1.85 -10.02
N TRP A 80 11.08 -0.68 -9.90
CA TRP A 80 9.83 -0.55 -9.16
C TRP A 80 8.68 -1.27 -9.84
N HIS A 81 8.66 -1.28 -11.18
CA HIS A 81 7.66 -2.01 -11.94
C HIS A 81 7.69 -3.51 -11.64
N GLU A 82 8.88 -4.12 -11.65
CA GLU A 82 9.07 -5.53 -11.34
C GLU A 82 8.77 -5.83 -9.87
N ARG A 83 9.29 -5.02 -8.95
CA ARG A 83 9.11 -5.22 -7.50
C ARG A 83 7.64 -5.18 -7.07
N LEU A 84 6.85 -4.26 -7.64
CA LEU A 84 5.46 -4.02 -7.20
C LEU A 84 4.42 -4.82 -7.97
N ASN A 85 4.82 -5.66 -8.92
CA ASN A 85 3.87 -6.37 -9.76
C ASN A 85 2.95 -7.32 -8.96
N ASP A 86 3.51 -8.01 -7.96
CA ASP A 86 2.74 -8.91 -7.09
C ASP A 86 1.76 -8.13 -6.17
N LEU A 87 2.26 -7.13 -5.45
CA LEU A 87 1.45 -6.29 -4.57
C LEU A 87 0.29 -5.61 -5.32
N ARG A 88 0.53 -5.14 -6.55
CA ARG A 88 -0.53 -4.56 -7.40
C ARG A 88 -1.62 -5.58 -7.75
N TYR A 89 -1.26 -6.84 -7.95
CA TYR A 89 -2.21 -7.90 -8.24
C TYR A 89 -3.03 -8.24 -6.99
N ARG A 90 -2.38 -8.45 -5.83
CA ARG A 90 -3.05 -8.67 -4.54
C ARG A 90 -4.05 -7.56 -4.22
N LEU A 91 -3.64 -6.30 -4.30
CA LEU A 91 -4.53 -5.16 -4.06
C LEU A 91 -5.70 -5.08 -5.06
N GLY A 92 -5.46 -5.47 -6.32
CA GLY A 92 -6.49 -5.52 -7.34
C GLY A 92 -7.55 -6.60 -7.09
N ASP A 93 -7.12 -7.78 -6.65
CA ASP A 93 -8.02 -8.88 -6.31
C ASP A 93 -8.90 -8.54 -5.11
N VAL A 94 -8.33 -7.91 -4.07
CA VAL A 94 -9.08 -7.43 -2.90
C VAL A 94 -10.09 -6.35 -3.31
N ALA A 95 -9.71 -5.41 -4.17
CA ALA A 95 -10.60 -4.31 -4.59
C ALA A 95 -11.78 -4.79 -5.44
N ALA A 96 -11.67 -5.99 -6.04
CA ALA A 96 -12.70 -6.58 -6.89
C ALA A 96 -13.64 -7.55 -6.14
N ALA A 97 -13.35 -7.89 -4.87
CA ALA A 97 -14.10 -8.84 -4.04
C ALA A 97 -15.34 -8.22 -3.37
#